data_AF-A0AAW5N2C0-F1
#
_entry.id   AF-A0AAW5N2C0-F1
#
_cell.length_a   1.000
_cell.length_b   1.000
_cell.length_c   1.000
_cell.angle_alpha   90.00
_cell.angle_beta   90.00
_cell.angle_gamma   90.00
#
_symmetry.space_group_name_H-M   'P 1'
#
loop_
_entity.id
_entity.type
_entity.pdbx_description
1 polymer ?
#
loop_
_entity_poly.entity_id
_entity_poly.type
_entity_poly.pdbx_seq_one_letter_code
_entity_poly.pdbx_strand_id
1 'polypeptide(L)'
;LLLNGLTVVVSPLISLMKDQVDQLQANGVAAACLNSTQTREQQLEVMTGCRTGQIRLLYIAPERLMLDNFLEHLAHWNPVLLAVD
;
A
#
# COMPACT_ATOMS: atom_id res chain seq x y z
N LEU A 1 10.01 -4.07 -10.51
CA LEU A 1 9.12 -2.91 -10.74
C LEU A 1 9.81 -1.94 -11.69
N LEU A 2 9.33 -1.87 -12.93
CA LEU A 2 9.93 -1.09 -14.02
C LEU A 2 9.69 0.43 -13.89
N LEU A 3 8.66 0.83 -13.13
CA LEU A 3 8.32 2.23 -12.85
C LEU A 3 8.98 2.69 -11.55
N ASN A 4 9.55 3.89 -11.56
CA ASN A 4 10.17 4.52 -10.40
C ASN A 4 9.10 5.31 -9.61
N GLY A 5 8.44 4.64 -8.67
CA GLY A 5 7.49 5.25 -7.74
C GLY A 5 6.62 4.20 -7.05
N LEU A 6 5.54 4.66 -6.42
CA LEU A 6 4.60 3.83 -5.69
C LEU A 6 3.49 3.31 -6.62
N THR A 7 3.32 1.99 -6.67
CA THR A 7 2.12 1.35 -7.22
C THR A 7 1.09 1.15 -6.11
N VAL A 8 -0.14 1.59 -6.30
CA VAL A 8 -1.26 1.36 -5.38
C VAL A 8 -2.20 0.33 -6.01
N VAL A 9 -2.57 -0.69 -5.24
CA VAL A 9 -3.54 -1.72 -5.62
C VAL A 9 -4.71 -1.67 -4.65
N VAL A 10 -5.89 -1.35 -5.17
CA VAL A 10 -7.13 -1.37 -4.39
C VAL A 10 -7.72 -2.77 -4.48
N SER A 11 -7.93 -3.44 -3.35
CA SER A 11 -8.49 -4.81 -3.31
C SER A 11 -9.52 -4.96 -2.19
N PRO A 12 -10.68 -5.59 -2.44
CA PRO A 12 -11.76 -5.71 -1.44
C PRO A 12 -11.53 -6.80 -0.40
N LEU A 13 -10.61 -7.75 -0.62
CA LEU A 13 -10.43 -8.93 0.23
C LEU A 13 -9.14 -8.84 1.07
N ILE A 14 -9.29 -8.47 2.35
CA ILE A 14 -8.16 -8.31 3.29
C ILE A 14 -7.30 -9.58 3.42
N SER A 15 -7.93 -10.76 3.43
CA SER A 15 -7.21 -12.04 3.49
C SER A 15 -6.30 -12.23 2.27
N LEU A 16 -6.81 -11.93 1.08
CA LEU A 16 -6.04 -12.02 -0.17
C LEU A 16 -4.90 -11.02 -0.21
N MET A 17 -5.12 -9.79 0.27
CA MET A 17 -4.07 -8.77 0.34
C MET A 17 -2.86 -9.26 1.15
N LYS A 18 -3.10 -9.93 2.28
CA LYS A 18 -2.02 -10.45 3.14
C LYS A 18 -1.21 -11.52 2.41
N ASP A 19 -1.88 -12.52 1.85
CA ASP A 19 -1.20 -13.60 1.13
C ASP A 19 -0.37 -13.08 -0.05
N GLN A 20 -0.90 -12.08 -0.79
CA GLN A 20 -0.20 -11.45 -1.90
C GLN A 20 1.01 -10.64 -1.44
N VAL A 21 0.89 -9.86 -0.36
CA VAL A 21 2.01 -9.10 0.22
C VAL A 21 3.09 -10.05 0.74
N ASP A 22 2.73 -11.10 1.47
CA ASP A 22 3.67 -12.07 2.02
C ASP A 22 4.44 -12.78 0.89
N GLN A 23 3.77 -13.16 -0.21
CA GLN A 23 4.42 -13.72 -1.40
C GLN A 23 5.34 -12.71 -2.11
N LEU A 24 4.93 -11.45 -2.23
CA LEU A 24 5.75 -10.41 -2.85
C LEU A 24 7.02 -10.14 -2.03
N GLN A 25 6.89 -10.03 -0.71
CA GLN A 25 8.02 -9.83 0.19
C GLN A 25 8.99 -11.02 0.16
N ALA A 26 8.48 -12.26 0.11
CA ALA A 26 9.31 -13.46 -0.04
C ALA A 26 10.13 -13.45 -1.35
N ASN A 27 9.64 -12.77 -2.38
CA ASN A 27 10.33 -12.56 -3.66
C ASN A 27 11.20 -11.29 -3.68
N GLY A 28 11.42 -10.64 -2.54
CA GLY A 28 12.23 -9.43 -2.41
C GLY A 28 11.56 -8.16 -2.93
N VAL A 29 10.24 -8.18 -3.15
CA VAL A 29 9.48 -6.98 -3.52
C VAL A 29 9.13 -6.21 -2.25
N ALA A 30 9.43 -4.91 -2.26
CA ALA A 30 9.04 -4.01 -1.19
C ALA A 30 7.53 -3.69 -1.25
N ALA A 31 6.73 -4.63 -0.76
CA ALA A 31 5.29 -4.57 -0.73
C ALA A 31 4.75 -4.43 0.70
N ALA A 32 3.60 -3.78 0.85
CA ALA A 32 2.89 -3.68 2.12
C ALA A 32 1.37 -3.60 1.87
N CYS A 33 0.58 -3.79 2.93
CA CYS A 33 -0.86 -3.56 2.90
C CYS A 33 -1.28 -2.47 3.90
N LEU A 34 -2.40 -1.80 3.63
CA LEU A 34 -3.06 -0.85 4.51
C LEU A 34 -4.56 -1.20 4.61
N ASN A 35 -5.00 -1.67 5.78
CA ASN A 35 -6.39 -2.10 6.00
C ASN A 35 -6.86 -1.92 7.46
N SER A 36 -8.08 -2.35 7.76
CA SER A 36 -8.72 -2.20 9.08
C SER A 36 -8.18 -3.14 10.16
N THR A 37 -7.43 -4.20 9.81
CA THR A 37 -6.91 -5.20 10.77
C THR A 37 -5.60 -4.79 11.44
N GLN A 38 -4.94 -3.74 10.94
CA GLN A 38 -3.66 -3.26 11.46
C GLN A 38 -3.83 -2.28 12.63
N THR A 39 -2.89 -2.30 13.57
CA THR A 39 -2.80 -1.27 14.62
C THR A 39 -2.41 0.08 14.02
N ARG A 40 -2.58 1.15 14.80
CA ARG A 40 -2.18 2.49 14.38
C ARG A 40 -0.66 2.58 14.15
N GLU A 41 0.18 1.91 14.94
CA GLU A 41 1.63 1.93 14.71
C GLU A 41 1.98 1.27 13.38
N GLN A 42 1.40 0.10 13.09
CA GLN A 42 1.62 -0.62 11.83
C GLN A 42 1.22 0.23 10.62
N GLN A 43 0.08 0.93 10.70
CA GLN A 43 -0.35 1.83 9.63
C GLN A 43 0.63 2.99 9.43
N LEU A 44 1.13 3.59 10.51
CA LEU A 44 2.10 4.68 10.44
C LEU A 44 3.44 4.23 9.84
N GLU A 45 3.90 3.02 10.16
CA GLU A 45 5.08 2.41 9.56
C GLU A 45 4.91 2.25 8.04
N VAL A 46 3.78 1.70 7.60
CA VAL A 46 3.46 1.56 6.18
C VAL A 46 3.42 2.91 5.48
N MET A 47 2.74 3.91 6.06
CA MET A 47 2.66 5.25 5.49
C MET A 47 4.04 5.92 5.40
N THR A 48 4.89 5.72 6.41
CA THR A 48 6.27 6.24 6.41
C THR A 48 7.11 5.54 5.34
N GLY A 49 6.96 4.23 5.17
CA GLY A 49 7.62 3.45 4.12
C GLY A 49 7.21 3.90 2.72
N CYS A 50 5.92 4.21 2.49
CA CYS A 50 5.44 4.79 1.24
C CYS A 50 6.05 6.17 0.99
N ARG A 51 6.05 7.05 2.00
CA ARG A 51 6.59 8.41 1.90
C ARG A 51 8.10 8.43 1.59
N THR A 52 8.85 7.50 2.17
CA THR A 52 10.31 7.41 2.01
C THR A 52 10.73 6.64 0.75
N GLY A 53 9.77 6.06 0.03
CA GLY A 53 10.04 5.20 -1.13
C GLY A 53 10.59 3.81 -0.79
N GLN A 54 10.60 3.45 0.49
CA GLN A 54 10.96 2.11 0.94
C GLN A 54 9.93 1.07 0.52
N ILE A 55 8.65 1.45 0.44
CA ILE A 55 7.56 0.62 -0.10
C ILE A 55 7.28 1.09 -1.53
N ARG A 56 7.24 0.13 -2.46
CA ARG A 56 6.99 0.40 -3.88
C ARG A 56 5.67 -0.20 -4.39
N LEU A 57 5.05 -1.08 -3.61
CA LEU A 57 3.75 -1.66 -3.92
C LEU A 57 2.87 -1.67 -2.66
N LEU A 58 1.79 -0.90 -2.68
CA LEU A 58 0.85 -0.78 -1.57
C LEU A 58 -0.50 -1.37 -1.95
N TYR A 59 -0.88 -2.44 -1.26
CA TYR A 59 -2.27 -2.91 -1.25
C TYR A 59 -3.08 -2.06 -0.26
N ILE A 60 -4.24 -1.55 -0.68
CA ILE A 60 -5.11 -0.77 0.18
C ILE A 60 -6.56 -1.25 0.08
N ALA A 61 -7.23 -1.35 1.23
CA ALA A 61 -8.65 -1.66 1.28
C ALA A 61 -9.49 -0.41 0.90
N PRO A 62 -10.62 -0.55 0.17
CA PRO A 62 -11.40 0.59 -0.31
C PRO A 62 -11.81 1.56 0.79
N GLU A 63 -12.17 1.06 1.97
CA GLU A 63 -12.56 1.90 3.10
C GLU A 63 -11.42 2.78 3.62
N ARG A 64 -10.16 2.37 3.44
CA ARG A 64 -8.98 3.18 3.82
C ARG A 64 -8.66 4.23 2.78
N LEU A 65 -8.88 3.94 1.50
CA LEU A 65 -8.70 4.89 0.41
C LEU A 65 -9.66 6.09 0.54
N MET A 66 -10.87 5.85 1.06
CA MET A 66 -11.93 6.84 1.22
C MET A 66 -11.82 7.70 2.50
N LEU A 67 -10.81 7.48 3.35
CA LEU A 67 -10.62 8.30 4.55
C LEU A 67 -10.12 9.70 4.18
N ASP A 68 -10.66 10.70 4.88
CA ASP A 68 -10.31 12.12 4.75
C ASP A 68 -8.85 12.38 5.17
N ASN A 69 -7.91 12.12 4.25
CA ASN A 69 -6.48 12.50 4.23
C ASN A 69 -5.63 11.55 3.36
N PHE A 70 -6.12 10.35 3.01
CA PHE A 70 -5.27 9.39 2.31
C PHE A 70 -4.85 9.91 0.94
N LEU A 71 -5.79 10.48 0.18
CA LEU A 71 -5.51 11.06 -1.14
C LEU A 71 -4.52 12.23 -1.07
N GLU A 72 -4.60 13.05 -0.02
CA GLU A 72 -3.65 14.15 0.20
C GLU A 72 -2.25 13.60 0.47
N HIS A 73 -2.13 12.56 1.30
CA HIS A 73 -0.85 11.89 1.52
C HIS A 73 -0.31 11.23 0.25
N LEU A 74 -1.17 10.53 -0.48
CA LEU A 74 -0.80 9.82 -1.71
C LEU A 74 -0.18 10.76 -2.75
N ALA A 75 -0.70 11.99 -2.86
CA ALA A 75 -0.14 13.00 -3.75
C ALA A 75 1.35 13.31 -3.47
N HIS A 76 1.82 13.11 -2.24
CA HIS A 76 3.20 13.32 -1.83
C HIS A 76 4.09 12.07 -1.93
N TRP A 77 3.55 10.92 -2.35
CA TRP A 77 4.27 9.63 -2.36
C TRP A 77 4.69 9.17 -3.76
N ASN A 78 4.62 10.05 -4.78
CA ASN A 78 4.96 9.75 -6.17
C ASN A 78 4.24 8.48 -6.72
N PRO A 79 2.90 8.48 -6.77
CA PRO A 79 2.14 7.37 -7.32
C PRO A 79 2.36 7.26 -8.83
N VAL A 80 2.70 6.07 -9.32
CA VAL A 80 2.99 5.81 -10.74
C VAL A 80 1.97 4.89 -11.42
N LEU A 81 1.21 4.14 -10.61
CA LEU A 81 0.18 3.23 -11.10
C LEU A 81 -0.88 3.03 -10.03
N LEU A 82 -2.14 3.01 -10.47
CA LEU A 82 -3.27 2.55 -9.68
C LEU A 82 -3.86 1.32 -10.37
N ALA A 83 -3.97 0.21 -9.64
CA ALA A 83 -4.68 -0.98 -10.05
C ALA A 83 -5.89 -1.19 -9.15
N VAL A 84 -6.98 -1.73 -9.72
CA VAL A 84 -8.21 -2.06 -8.99
C VAL A 84 -8.53 -3.53 -9.28
N ASP A 85 -8.65 -4.32 -8.22
CA ASP A 85 -9.03 -5.73 -8.21
C ASP A 85 -10.49 -5.89 -7.74
#